data_AF-A0A950HBU8-F1
#
_entry.id   AF-A0A950HBU8-F1
#
_cell.length_a   1.000
_cell.length_b   1.000
_cell.length_c   1.000
_cell.angle_alpha   90.00
_cell.angle_beta   90.00
_cell.angle_gamma   90.00
#
_symmetry.space_group_name_H-M   'P 1'
#
loop_
_entity.id
_entity.type
_entity.pdbx_description
1 polymer ?
#
loop_
_entity_poly.entity_id
_entity_poly.type
_entity_poly.pdbx_seq_one_letter_code
_entity_poly.pdbx_strand_id
1 'polypeptide(L)'
;MLVWNERANSTPFLEQYEQLLEIYGTDYREVRSIDRESSASVAGFFAPNPVLRKTFHNRQEFDFRGLRGRLLSSSYAPEEGHANYPPMMATLAGLFERYQKSGMVEFDYETHMYYGQLS
;
A
#
# COMPACT_ATOMS: atom_id res chain seq x y z
N MET A 1 -20.08 3.27 -6.64
CA MET A 1 -18.79 2.81 -7.19
C MET A 1 -17.79 2.80 -6.04
N LEU A 2 -17.04 1.72 -5.90
CA LEU A 2 -15.97 1.59 -4.92
C LEU A 2 -14.64 1.42 -5.68
N VAL A 3 -13.61 2.17 -5.29
CA VAL A 3 -12.30 2.14 -5.92
C VAL A 3 -11.22 2.23 -4.85
N TRP A 4 -10.23 1.37 -4.92
CA TRP A 4 -9.04 1.46 -4.07
C TRP A 4 -7.81 0.94 -4.81
N ASN A 5 -6.63 1.31 -4.30
CA ASN A 5 -5.35 0.84 -4.79
C ASN A 5 -4.77 -0.16 -3.80
N GLU A 6 -4.47 -1.37 -4.26
CA GLU A 6 -3.71 -2.36 -3.52
C GLU A 6 -2.26 -2.33 -4.00
N ARG A 7 -1.31 -2.25 -3.08
CA ARG A 7 0.13 -2.30 -3.44
C ARG A 7 0.44 -3.71 -3.97
N ALA A 8 1.07 -3.78 -5.12
CA ALA A 8 1.55 -5.04 -5.66
C ALA A 8 2.86 -5.45 -4.97
N ASN A 9 3.06 -6.76 -4.79
CA ASN A 9 4.35 -7.33 -4.39
C ASN A 9 5.07 -7.87 -5.64
N SER A 10 5.19 -7.03 -6.66
CA SER A 10 5.70 -7.40 -7.99
C SER A 10 7.21 -7.26 -8.15
N THR A 11 7.89 -6.57 -7.23
CA THR A 11 9.32 -6.27 -7.32
C THR A 11 10.05 -6.56 -6.01
N PRO A 12 11.36 -6.88 -6.04
CA PRO A 12 12.15 -7.07 -4.83
C PRO A 12 12.16 -5.86 -3.89
N PHE A 13 12.03 -4.64 -4.43
CA PHE A 13 11.87 -3.43 -3.64
C PHE A 13 10.56 -3.45 -2.85
N LEU A 14 9.45 -3.76 -3.49
CA LEU A 14 8.12 -3.79 -2.85
C LEU A 14 7.99 -4.93 -1.84
N GLU A 15 8.61 -6.08 -2.10
CA GLU A 15 8.69 -7.18 -1.12
C GLU A 15 9.42 -6.76 0.17
N GLN A 16 10.56 -6.07 0.06
CA GLN A 16 11.28 -5.61 1.24
C GLN A 16 10.62 -4.40 1.90
N TYR A 17 9.95 -3.55 1.12
CA TYR A 17 9.12 -2.48 1.67
C TYR A 17 7.94 -3.06 2.47
N GLU A 18 7.33 -4.15 2.02
CA GLU A 18 6.29 -4.86 2.76
C GLU A 18 6.82 -5.40 4.09
N GLN A 19 8.00 -6.01 4.10
CA GLN A 19 8.66 -6.48 5.33
C GLN A 19 8.96 -5.33 6.30
N LEU A 20 9.39 -4.17 5.79
CA LEU A 20 9.60 -2.97 6.60
C LEU A 20 8.30 -2.58 7.34
N LEU A 21 7.16 -2.62 6.66
CA LEU A 21 5.86 -2.34 7.30
C LEU A 21 5.46 -3.40 8.31
N GLU A 22 5.70 -4.68 8.01
CA GLU A 22 5.40 -5.79 8.93
C GLU A 22 6.26 -5.78 10.21
N ILE A 23 7.48 -5.23 10.15
CA ILE A 23 8.42 -5.17 11.27
C ILE A 23 8.19 -3.92 12.11
N TYR A 24 8.04 -2.75 11.47
CA TYR A 24 8.07 -1.46 12.16
C TYR A 24 6.71 -0.77 12.28
N GLY A 25 5.73 -1.16 11.46
CA GLY A 25 4.38 -0.62 11.53
C GLY A 25 3.73 -0.87 12.89
N THR A 26 2.89 0.05 13.34
CA THR A 26 2.22 -0.03 14.65
C THR A 26 1.19 -1.15 14.70
N ASP A 27 0.22 -1.09 13.80
CA ASP A 27 -0.97 -1.94 13.70
C ASP A 27 -1.15 -2.47 12.27
N TYR A 28 -0.08 -2.43 11.47
CA TYR A 28 -0.12 -2.71 10.04
C TYR A 28 -0.75 -4.08 9.69
N ARG A 29 -0.48 -5.11 10.49
CA ARG A 29 -1.04 -6.46 10.27
C ARG A 29 -2.56 -6.50 10.43
N GLU A 30 -3.10 -5.72 11.37
CA GLU A 30 -4.54 -5.63 11.62
C GLU A 30 -5.21 -4.87 10.47
N VAL A 31 -4.67 -3.72 10.10
CA VAL A 31 -5.15 -2.91 8.94
C VAL A 31 -5.16 -3.76 7.66
N ARG A 32 -4.07 -4.50 7.39
CA ARG A 32 -3.97 -5.37 6.22
C ARG A 32 -4.97 -6.52 6.23
N SER A 33 -5.36 -7.04 7.40
CA SER A 33 -6.41 -8.06 7.51
C SER A 33 -7.77 -7.48 7.15
N ILE A 34 -8.09 -6.31 7.69
CA ILE A 34 -9.37 -5.61 7.47
C ILE A 34 -9.56 -5.29 5.97
N ASP A 35 -8.52 -4.82 5.30
CA ASP A 35 -8.57 -4.50 3.86
C ASP A 35 -8.87 -5.75 3.00
N ARG A 36 -8.28 -6.89 3.35
CA ARG A 36 -8.51 -8.18 2.66
C ARG A 36 -9.92 -8.69 2.87
N GLU A 37 -10.43 -8.62 4.10
CA GLU A 37 -11.80 -9.03 4.43
C GLU A 37 -12.83 -8.14 3.73
N SER A 38 -12.60 -6.82 3.72
CA SER A 38 -13.48 -5.85 3.06
C SER A 38 -13.62 -6.14 1.56
N SER A 39 -12.51 -6.49 0.90
CA SER A 39 -12.47 -6.86 -0.51
C SER A 39 -13.34 -8.10 -0.83
N ALA A 40 -13.44 -9.05 0.10
CA ALA A 40 -14.28 -10.25 -0.05
C ALA A 40 -15.78 -9.95 0.09
N SER A 41 -16.15 -8.87 0.79
CA SER A 41 -17.56 -8.54 1.12
C SER A 41 -18.27 -7.63 0.11
N VAL A 42 -17.54 -7.10 -0.89
CA VAL A 42 -18.05 -6.04 -1.79
C VAL A 42 -19.32 -6.45 -2.57
N ALA A 43 -19.50 -7.73 -2.88
CA ALA A 43 -20.72 -8.21 -3.53
C ALA A 43 -21.98 -7.97 -2.68
N GLY A 44 -21.87 -8.08 -1.35
CA GLY A 44 -22.98 -7.83 -0.43
C GLY A 44 -23.41 -6.36 -0.42
N PHE A 45 -22.47 -5.43 -0.61
CA PHE A 45 -22.77 -3.99 -0.65
C PHE A 45 -23.67 -3.60 -1.84
N PHE A 46 -23.56 -4.29 -2.97
CA PHE A 46 -24.38 -4.02 -4.17
C PHE A 46 -25.64 -4.87 -4.23
N ALA A 47 -25.85 -5.81 -3.30
CA ALA A 47 -26.98 -6.71 -3.34
C ALA A 47 -28.34 -5.96 -3.31
N PRO A 48 -29.36 -6.43 -4.04
CA PRO A 48 -29.36 -7.62 -4.92
C PRO A 48 -28.84 -7.34 -6.35
N ASN A 49 -28.43 -6.11 -6.65
CA ASN A 49 -27.98 -5.75 -7.98
C ASN A 49 -26.61 -6.38 -8.31
N PRO A 50 -26.35 -6.73 -9.58
CA PRO A 50 -25.06 -7.25 -9.99
C PRO A 50 -23.97 -6.18 -9.87
N VAL A 51 -22.78 -6.59 -9.43
CA VAL A 51 -21.58 -5.76 -9.40
C VAL A 51 -20.62 -6.20 -10.51
N LEU A 52 -20.04 -5.22 -11.19
CA LEU A 52 -18.96 -5.42 -12.16
C LEU A 52 -17.62 -5.03 -11.54
N ARG A 53 -16.57 -5.78 -11.89
CA ARG A 53 -15.20 -5.52 -11.43
C ARG A 53 -14.27 -5.25 -12.61
N LYS A 54 -13.41 -4.25 -12.47
CA LYS A 54 -12.24 -4.03 -13.34
C LYS A 54 -10.99 -3.84 -12.48
N THR A 55 -9.85 -4.30 -13.00
CA THR A 55 -8.53 -4.08 -12.40
C THR A 55 -7.67 -3.31 -13.40
N PHE A 56 -6.92 -2.33 -12.90
CA PHE A 56 -5.99 -1.53 -13.69
C PHE A 56 -4.61 -1.58 -13.04
N HIS A 57 -3.56 -1.72 -13.84
CA HIS A 57 -2.20 -1.56 -13.34
C HIS A 57 -1.88 -0.07 -13.21
N ASN A 58 -1.30 0.33 -12.08
CA ASN A 58 -0.94 1.71 -11.79
C ASN A 58 0.48 1.72 -11.20
N ARG A 59 1.40 2.42 -11.85
CA ARG A 59 2.79 2.58 -11.38
C ARG A 59 3.03 4.02 -11.00
N GLN A 60 3.64 4.21 -9.83
CA GLN A 60 4.17 5.49 -9.39
C GLN A 60 5.69 5.39 -9.27
N GLU A 61 6.37 6.52 -9.44
CA GLU A 61 7.80 6.63 -9.24
C GLU A 61 8.06 7.64 -8.13
N PHE A 62 9.00 7.31 -7.25
CA PHE A 62 9.35 8.16 -6.12
C PHE A 62 10.85 8.37 -6.04
N ASP A 63 11.25 9.62 -5.84
CA ASP A 63 12.53 9.92 -5.22
C ASP A 63 12.47 9.59 -3.71
N PHE A 64 13.59 9.70 -3.01
CA PHE A 64 13.62 9.36 -1.59
C PHE A 64 12.66 10.22 -0.74
N ARG A 65 12.52 11.50 -1.09
CA ARG A 65 11.63 12.43 -0.36
C ARG A 65 10.17 12.02 -0.54
N GLY A 66 9.77 11.69 -1.76
CA GLY A 66 8.44 11.21 -2.11
C GLY A 66 8.13 9.87 -1.44
N LEU A 67 9.09 8.94 -1.45
CA LEU A 67 8.95 7.64 -0.80
C LEU A 67 8.78 7.78 0.72
N ARG A 68 9.58 8.63 1.36
CA ARG A 68 9.42 8.95 2.79
C ARG A 68 8.05 9.55 3.08
N GLY A 69 7.62 10.53 2.29
CA GLY A 69 6.30 11.14 2.44
C GLY A 69 5.17 10.13 2.32
N ARG A 70 5.26 9.22 1.34
CA ARG A 70 4.30 8.13 1.13
C ARG A 70 4.27 7.12 2.28
N LEU A 71 5.42 6.81 2.89
CA LEU A 71 5.43 5.93 4.07
C LEU A 71 4.74 6.62 5.24
N LEU A 72 5.14 7.85 5.56
CA LEU A 72 4.65 8.61 6.72
C LEU A 72 3.19 9.08 6.60
N SER A 73 2.62 9.09 5.39
CA SER A 73 1.18 9.33 5.21
C SER A 73 0.30 8.14 5.58
N SER A 74 0.89 6.99 5.93
CA SER A 74 0.15 5.78 6.27
C SER A 74 -0.14 5.77 7.77
N SER A 75 -1.39 5.53 8.18
CA SER A 75 -1.80 5.57 9.59
C SER A 75 -1.05 4.60 10.49
N TYR A 76 -0.55 3.50 9.91
CA TYR A 76 0.23 2.47 10.60
C TYR A 76 1.73 2.76 10.64
N ALA A 77 2.20 3.89 10.09
CA ALA A 77 3.58 4.29 10.21
C ALA A 77 3.81 4.89 11.60
N PRO A 78 4.78 4.41 12.40
CA PRO A 78 5.11 5.03 13.68
C PRO A 78 5.47 6.51 13.50
N GLU A 79 5.05 7.35 14.44
CA GLU A 79 5.31 8.80 14.45
C GLU A 79 6.72 9.15 14.93
N GLU A 80 7.14 10.39 14.67
CA GLU A 80 8.39 10.94 15.20
C GLU A 80 8.37 10.92 16.73
N GLY A 81 9.30 10.18 17.33
CA GLY A 81 9.38 9.94 18.79
C GLY A 81 9.04 8.50 19.20
N HIS A 82 8.40 7.72 18.33
CA HIS A 82 8.20 6.29 18.57
C HIS A 82 9.51 5.52 18.37
N ALA A 83 9.77 4.48 19.19
CA ALA A 83 11.01 3.71 19.16
C ALA A 83 11.29 3.05 17.79
N ASN A 84 10.25 2.67 17.07
CA ASN A 84 10.36 2.09 15.72
C ASN A 84 10.58 3.13 14.61
N TYR A 85 10.41 4.44 14.85
CA TYR A 85 10.57 5.45 13.80
C TYR A 85 12.02 5.52 13.28
N PRO A 86 13.06 5.67 14.13
CA PRO A 86 14.45 5.72 13.64
C PRO A 86 14.89 4.49 12.84
N PRO A 87 14.68 3.24 13.30
CA PRO A 87 15.09 2.06 12.51
C PRO A 87 14.26 1.88 11.24
N MET A 88 12.98 2.28 11.23
CA MET A 88 12.15 2.29 10.02
C MET A 88 12.70 3.24 8.97
N MET A 89 13.04 4.49 9.35
CA MET A 89 13.62 5.47 8.42
C MET A 89 14.99 5.05 7.90
N ALA A 90 15.84 4.47 8.75
CA ALA A 90 17.14 3.96 8.33
C ALA A 90 17.00 2.79 7.35
N THR A 91 16.06 1.88 7.61
CA THR A 91 15.75 0.76 6.70
C THR A 91 15.23 1.29 5.37
N LEU A 92 14.30 2.26 5.38
CA LEU A 92 13.76 2.87 4.16
C LEU A 92 14.87 3.50 3.29
N ALA A 93 15.79 4.25 3.91
CA ALA A 93 16.93 4.84 3.21
C ALA A 93 17.81 3.75 2.56
N GLY A 94 18.11 2.68 3.30
CA GLY A 94 18.89 1.55 2.78
C GLY A 94 18.19 0.82 1.62
N LEU A 95 16.86 0.69 1.66
CA LEU A 95 16.09 0.14 0.55
C LEU A 95 16.15 1.04 -0.68
N PHE A 96 15.97 2.34 -0.50
CA PHE A 96 16.02 3.30 -1.61
C PHE A 96 17.40 3.27 -2.29
N GLU A 97 18.49 3.40 -1.54
CA GLU A 97 19.85 3.38 -2.10
C GLU A 97 20.16 2.09 -2.88
N ARG A 98 19.63 0.96 -2.42
CA ARG A 98 19.83 -0.34 -3.06
C ARG A 98 19.07 -0.50 -4.38
N TYR A 99 17.84 0.01 -4.43
CA TYR A 99 16.91 -0.30 -5.52
C TYR A 99 16.65 0.85 -6.49
N GLN A 100 17.07 2.08 -6.14
CA GLN A 100 16.86 3.22 -7.03
C GLN A 100 17.56 3.02 -8.37
N LYS A 101 16.92 3.53 -9.42
CA LYS A 101 17.48 3.70 -10.75
C LYS A 101 17.29 5.15 -11.15
N SER A 102 18.39 5.84 -11.45
CA SER A 102 18.37 7.26 -11.80
C SER A 102 17.66 8.14 -10.75
N GLY A 103 17.82 7.81 -9.47
CA GLY A 103 17.23 8.55 -8.36
C GLY A 103 15.76 8.24 -8.10
N MET A 104 15.19 7.20 -8.72
CA MET A 104 13.78 6.83 -8.58
C MET A 104 13.62 5.35 -8.23
N VAL A 105 12.61 5.02 -7.42
CA VAL A 105 12.11 3.65 -7.25
C VAL A 105 10.69 3.54 -7.82
N GLU A 106 10.40 2.40 -8.45
CA GLU A 106 9.06 2.09 -8.96
C GLU A 106 8.20 1.49 -7.85
N PHE A 107 6.95 1.95 -7.78
CA PHE A 107 5.96 1.56 -6.79
C PHE A 107 4.66 1.15 -7.50
N ASP A 108 4.51 -0.15 -7.68
CA ASP A 108 3.40 -0.75 -8.42
C ASP A 108 2.16 -0.94 -7.53
N TYR A 109 1.00 -0.69 -8.12
CA TYR A 109 -0.32 -0.89 -7.56
C TYR A 109 -1.23 -1.61 -8.56
N GLU A 110 -2.21 -2.31 -8.00
CA GLU A 110 -3.42 -2.71 -8.70
C GLU A 110 -4.58 -1.86 -8.21
N THR A 111 -5.23 -1.15 -9.12
CA THR A 111 -6.46 -0.41 -8.83
C THR A 111 -7.65 -1.33 -9.06
N HIS A 112 -8.39 -1.64 -8.00
CA HIS A 112 -9.63 -2.40 -8.10
C HIS A 112 -10.83 -1.46 -8.13
N MET A 113 -11.64 -1.59 -9.18
CA MET A 113 -12.86 -0.81 -9.37
C MET A 113 -14.06 -1.74 -9.38
N TYR A 114 -15.00 -1.49 -8.45
CA TYR A 114 -16.29 -2.16 -8.36
C TYR A 114 -17.41 -1.17 -8.65
N TYR A 115 -18.29 -1.49 -9.58
CA TYR A 115 -19.37 -0.60 -10.00
C TYR A 115 -20.64 -1.36 -10.35
N GLY A 116 -21.77 -0.75 -10.04
CA GLY A 116 -23.11 -1.31 -10.15
C GLY A 116 -24.11 -0.28 -9.61
N GLN A 117 -25.40 -0.56 -9.81
CA GLN A 117 -26.47 0.26 -9.21
C GLN A 117 -26.61 -0.11 -7.73
N LEU A 118 -26.77 0.90 -6.87
CA LEU A 118 -27.20 0.68 -5.49
C LEU A 118 -28.70 0.36 -5.47
N SER A 119 -29.12 -0.42 -4.49
CA SER A 119 -30.53 -0.72 -4.22
C SER A 119 -31.27 0.48 -3.62
#